data_AF-A0AAN8FM02-F1
#
_entry.id   AF-A0AAN8FM02-F1
#
_cell.length_a   1.000
_cell.length_b   1.000
_cell.length_c   1.000
_cell.angle_alpha   90.00
_cell.angle_beta   90.00
_cell.angle_gamma   90.00
#
_symmetry.space_group_name_H-M   'P 1'
#
loop_
_entity.id
_entity.type
_entity.pdbx_description
1 polymer ?
#
loop_
_entity_poly.entity_id
_entity_poly.type
_entity_poly.pdbx_seq_one_letter_code
_entity_poly.pdbx_strand_id
1 'polypeptide(L)'
;MEYIQKIPSAPNRRKYPTRVCICSDDPQLQESPSELDRDPNDEPLYEDKFCKITAKDILVKWYYFPCGSSARIPLQNVSAMWIQPIDDRFPSTQWGSTDEKIWWAFDSRRDGTKSTSGVVILEPTRPQLIGFSVRKRQRFQSVLQAVARFPIHFTLPTNYC
;
A
#
# COMPACT_ATOMS: atom_id res chain seq x y z
N MET A 1 -46.21 20.28 32.21
CA MET A 1 -45.23 20.88 31.27
C MET A 1 -43.93 20.14 31.46
N GLU A 2 -43.63 19.16 30.60
CA GLU A 2 -42.35 18.47 30.58
C GLU A 2 -41.64 18.80 29.27
N TYR A 3 -40.43 19.32 29.39
CA TYR A 3 -39.60 19.76 28.27
C TYR A 3 -38.87 18.56 27.67
N ILE A 4 -39.25 18.15 26.45
CA ILE A 4 -38.48 17.19 25.66
C ILE A 4 -37.39 17.96 24.90
N GLN A 5 -36.14 17.80 25.33
CA GLN A 5 -34.97 18.28 24.58
C GLN A 5 -34.79 17.45 23.31
N LYS A 6 -34.94 18.08 22.14
CA LYS A 6 -34.58 17.49 20.84
C LYS A 6 -33.06 17.48 20.69
N ILE A 7 -32.46 16.30 20.63
CA ILE A 7 -31.05 16.10 20.30
C ILE A 7 -30.88 16.31 18.78
N PRO A 8 -29.93 17.14 18.31
CA PRO A 8 -29.63 17.27 16.89
C PRO A 8 -29.06 15.96 16.34
N SER A 9 -29.66 15.44 15.27
CA SER A 9 -29.14 14.29 14.52
C SER A 9 -27.79 14.62 13.90
N ALA A 10 -26.75 13.86 14.27
CA ALA A 10 -25.42 14.00 13.70
C ALA A 10 -25.41 13.73 12.18
N PRO A 11 -24.57 14.42 11.39
CA PRO A 11 -24.51 14.24 9.94
C PRO A 11 -23.94 12.87 9.56
N ASN A 12 -24.55 12.27 8.53
CA ASN A 12 -24.21 11.01 7.88
C ASN A 12 -22.71 10.71 7.83
N ARG A 13 -22.23 9.81 8.69
CA ARG A 13 -20.92 9.17 8.50
C ARG A 13 -21.02 8.26 7.27
N ARG A 14 -20.29 8.62 6.21
CA ARG A 14 -20.07 7.73 5.06
C ARG A 14 -19.54 6.39 5.58
N LYS A 15 -20.33 5.32 5.41
CA LYS A 15 -19.91 3.96 5.75
C LYS A 15 -18.86 3.53 4.73
N TYR A 16 -17.59 3.57 5.10
CA TYR A 16 -16.60 2.77 4.39
C TYR A 16 -16.97 1.29 4.61
N PRO A 17 -16.85 0.41 3.59
CA PRO A 17 -17.10 -0.99 3.79
C PRO A 17 -16.04 -1.54 4.76
N THR A 18 -16.45 -1.79 6.00
CA THR A 18 -15.67 -2.54 6.98
C THR A 18 -15.55 -3.97 6.45
N ARG A 19 -14.45 -4.29 5.76
CA ARG A 19 -14.09 -5.69 5.49
C ARG A 19 -13.67 -6.30 6.82
N VAL A 20 -14.62 -6.95 7.48
CA VAL A 20 -14.35 -7.80 8.64
C VAL A 20 -13.53 -8.99 8.13
N CYS A 21 -12.27 -9.07 8.55
CA CYS A 21 -11.43 -10.24 8.28
C CYS A 21 -11.90 -11.35 9.22
N ILE A 22 -12.50 -12.40 8.68
CA ILE A 22 -12.79 -13.62 9.44
C ILE A 22 -11.45 -14.35 9.56
N CYS A 23 -10.93 -14.49 10.78
CA CYS A 23 -9.80 -15.37 11.05
C CYS A 23 -10.30 -16.81 10.94
N SER A 24 -9.94 -17.49 9.85
CA SER A 24 -10.23 -18.91 9.67
C SER A 24 -9.06 -19.71 10.24
N ASP A 25 -9.23 -20.28 11.43
CA ASP A 25 -8.32 -21.26 12.05
C ASP A 25 -8.43 -22.64 11.34
N ASP A 26 -8.39 -22.67 10.01
CA ASP A 26 -8.41 -23.90 9.21
C ASP A 26 -7.05 -24.10 8.51
N PRO A 27 -6.22 -25.06 8.95
CA PRO A 27 -4.88 -25.28 8.42
C PRO A 27 -4.83 -25.80 6.97
N GLN A 28 -5.97 -25.97 6.28
CA GLN A 28 -6.00 -26.30 4.85
C GLN A 28 -6.43 -25.18 3.90
N LEU A 29 -6.71 -23.97 4.41
CA LEU A 29 -7.00 -22.80 3.56
C LEU A 29 -5.81 -21.85 3.52
N GLN A 30 -4.75 -22.25 2.81
CA GLN A 30 -3.88 -21.27 2.16
C GLN A 30 -4.70 -20.61 1.04
N GLU A 31 -5.55 -19.65 1.39
CA GLU A 31 -6.16 -18.76 0.40
C GLU A 31 -5.06 -17.87 -0.16
N SER A 32 -4.42 -18.40 -1.21
CA SER A 32 -3.75 -17.61 -2.23
C SER A 32 -4.71 -16.49 -2.66
N PRO A 33 -4.20 -15.29 -2.99
CA PRO A 33 -5.03 -14.15 -3.36
C PRO A 33 -6.12 -14.60 -4.34
N SER A 34 -7.39 -14.40 -3.97
CA SER A 34 -8.55 -14.86 -4.73
C SER A 34 -8.32 -14.71 -6.24
N GLU A 35 -8.23 -15.84 -6.95
CA GLU A 35 -7.96 -15.86 -8.41
C GLU A 35 -9.00 -15.08 -9.24
N LEU A 36 -10.12 -14.72 -8.61
CA LEU A 36 -11.24 -13.95 -9.19
C LEU A 36 -10.90 -12.51 -9.59
N ASP A 37 -9.76 -11.94 -9.16
CA ASP A 37 -9.33 -10.57 -9.54
C ASP A 37 -8.18 -10.54 -10.58
N ARG A 38 -7.72 -11.69 -11.06
CA ARG A 38 -6.70 -11.76 -12.13
C ARG A 38 -7.35 -11.38 -13.46
N ASP A 39 -7.12 -10.15 -13.91
CA ASP A 39 -7.26 -9.81 -15.33
C ASP A 39 -6.20 -10.64 -16.08
N PRO A 40 -6.60 -11.61 -16.92
CA PRO A 40 -5.67 -12.52 -17.60
C PRO A 40 -4.73 -11.79 -18.57
N ASN A 41 -5.00 -10.51 -18.89
CA ASN A 41 -4.13 -9.66 -19.70
C ASN A 41 -3.21 -8.74 -18.86
N ASP A 42 -3.16 -8.90 -17.54
CA ASP A 42 -2.39 -8.04 -16.62
C ASP A 42 -0.98 -8.61 -16.34
N GLU A 43 -0.20 -8.73 -17.42
CA GLU A 43 1.21 -9.14 -17.43
C GLU A 43 2.07 -8.23 -16.53
N PRO A 44 2.88 -8.79 -15.61
CA PRO A 44 3.72 -8.00 -14.72
C PRO A 44 4.92 -7.39 -15.47
N LEU A 45 4.98 -6.07 -15.54
CA LEU A 45 6.15 -5.34 -16.05
C LEU A 45 7.31 -5.38 -15.05
N TYR A 46 6.97 -5.41 -13.76
CA TYR A 46 7.88 -5.64 -12.66
C TYR A 46 7.20 -6.51 -11.61
N GLU A 47 7.93 -7.45 -11.04
CA GLU A 47 7.45 -8.22 -9.89
C GLU A 47 8.62 -8.63 -8.99
N ASP A 48 8.41 -8.48 -7.68
CA ASP A 48 9.20 -9.14 -6.66
C ASP A 48 8.29 -9.80 -5.60
N LYS A 49 8.88 -10.29 -4.51
CA LYS A 49 8.16 -10.99 -3.44
C LYS A 49 7.13 -10.12 -2.71
N PHE A 50 7.27 -8.79 -2.75
CA PHE A 50 6.49 -7.85 -1.95
C PHE A 50 5.74 -6.81 -2.78
N CYS A 51 6.02 -6.68 -4.08
CA CYS A 51 5.18 -5.88 -4.96
C CYS A 51 5.17 -6.37 -6.41
N LYS A 52 4.16 -5.93 -7.16
CA LYS A 52 3.98 -6.14 -8.59
C LYS A 52 3.55 -4.83 -9.23
N ILE A 53 4.08 -4.49 -10.40
CA ILE A 53 3.62 -3.38 -11.24
C ILE A 53 3.13 -3.96 -12.56
N THR A 54 1.98 -3.49 -13.01
CA THR A 54 1.46 -3.73 -14.35
C THR A 54 1.24 -2.43 -15.09
N ALA A 55 0.66 -2.52 -16.29
CA ALA A 55 0.27 -1.33 -17.05
C ALA A 55 -0.82 -0.50 -16.35
N LYS A 56 -1.57 -1.08 -15.42
CA LYS A 56 -2.75 -0.45 -14.79
C LYS A 56 -2.57 -0.21 -13.30
N ASP A 57 -1.88 -1.11 -12.59
CA ASP A 57 -1.89 -1.14 -11.14
C ASP A 57 -0.50 -1.35 -10.53
N ILE A 58 -0.37 -0.87 -9.30
CA ILE A 58 0.67 -1.28 -8.35
C ILE A 58 0.00 -2.16 -7.30
N LEU A 59 0.47 -3.39 -7.16
CA LEU A 59 0.09 -4.29 -6.08
C LEU A 59 1.18 -4.30 -5.04
N VAL A 60 0.85 -3.87 -3.82
CA VAL A 60 1.69 -3.98 -2.63
C VAL A 60 1.25 -5.22 -1.86
N LYS A 61 2.08 -6.26 -1.86
CA LYS A 61 1.82 -7.54 -1.19
C LYS A 61 2.10 -7.40 0.31
N TRP A 62 1.45 -8.22 1.15
CA TRP A 62 1.65 -8.18 2.60
C TRP A 62 1.41 -6.77 3.19
N TYR A 63 0.37 -6.07 2.72
CA TYR A 63 0.09 -4.69 3.15
C TYR A 63 -0.81 -4.63 4.38
N TYR A 64 -1.97 -5.30 4.34
CA TYR A 64 -2.96 -5.20 5.41
C TYR A 64 -2.69 -6.21 6.53
N PHE A 65 -2.40 -5.71 7.73
CA PHE A 65 -2.39 -6.51 8.95
C PHE A 65 -3.82 -6.95 9.34
N PRO A 66 -4.03 -8.15 9.93
CA PRO A 66 -3.04 -9.19 10.23
C PRO A 66 -2.84 -10.23 9.11
N CYS A 67 -3.75 -10.29 8.14
CA CYS A 67 -3.81 -11.37 7.16
C CYS A 67 -2.76 -11.26 6.05
N GLY A 68 -2.12 -10.11 5.89
CA GLY A 68 -1.16 -9.84 4.82
C GLY A 68 -1.76 -9.81 3.43
N SER A 69 -3.04 -9.47 3.34
CA SER A 69 -3.67 -9.22 2.04
C SER A 69 -2.99 -8.03 1.32
N SER A 70 -3.10 -8.03 0.00
CA SER A 70 -2.43 -7.04 -0.85
C SER A 70 -3.26 -5.76 -0.99
N ALA A 71 -2.59 -4.61 -1.08
CA ALA A 71 -3.21 -3.37 -1.54
C ALA A 71 -3.01 -3.22 -3.04
N ARG A 72 -4.10 -3.13 -3.79
CA ARG A 72 -4.10 -2.75 -5.21
C ARG A 72 -4.30 -1.24 -5.32
N ILE A 73 -3.45 -0.60 -6.11
CA ILE A 73 -3.40 0.85 -6.29
C ILE A 73 -3.43 1.11 -7.81
N PRO A 74 -4.57 1.56 -8.36
CA PRO A 74 -4.64 1.97 -9.75
C PRO A 74 -3.65 3.11 -10.02
N LEU A 75 -2.80 2.98 -11.04
CA LEU A 75 -1.80 3.99 -11.40
C LEU A 75 -2.45 5.36 -11.66
N GLN A 76 -3.67 5.36 -12.19
CA GLN A 76 -4.46 6.57 -12.43
C GLN A 76 -4.88 7.33 -11.15
N ASN A 77 -4.89 6.66 -10.00
CA ASN A 77 -5.23 7.28 -8.71
C ASN A 77 -3.99 7.83 -8.00
N VAL A 78 -2.78 7.48 -8.45
CA VAL A 78 -1.54 7.93 -7.83
C VAL A 78 -1.27 9.37 -8.22
N SER A 79 -1.13 10.25 -7.23
CA SER A 79 -0.80 11.66 -7.43
C SER A 79 0.70 11.93 -7.38
N ALA A 80 1.44 11.18 -6.58
CA ALA A 80 2.90 11.31 -6.45
C ALA A 80 3.51 10.03 -5.90
N MET A 81 4.78 9.80 -6.22
CA MET A 81 5.58 8.72 -5.65
C MET A 81 6.96 9.23 -5.22
N TRP A 82 7.46 8.72 -4.09
CA TRP A 82 8.81 8.98 -3.61
C TRP A 82 9.60 7.68 -3.52
N ILE A 83 10.82 7.68 -4.06
CA ILE A 83 11.72 6.51 -4.06
C ILE A 83 13.03 6.90 -3.39
N GLN A 84 13.31 6.32 -2.23
CA GLN A 84 14.48 6.67 -1.41
C GLN A 84 15.19 5.44 -0.87
N PRO A 85 16.47 5.55 -0.47
CA PRO A 85 17.13 4.49 0.29
C PRO A 85 16.36 4.19 1.59
N ILE A 86 16.38 2.93 2.03
CA ILE A 86 15.88 2.57 3.36
C ILE A 86 16.96 2.99 4.38
N ASP A 87 16.56 3.78 5.37
CA ASP A 87 17.34 4.15 6.54
C ASP A 87 16.50 3.90 7.81
N ASP A 88 17.07 4.18 8.99
CA ASP A 88 16.40 3.95 10.28
C ASP A 88 15.06 4.71 10.45
N ARG A 89 14.83 5.77 9.66
CA ARG A 89 13.56 6.53 9.69
C ARG A 89 12.45 5.85 8.91
N PHE A 90 12.78 4.95 8.01
CA PHE A 90 11.83 4.25 7.15
C PHE A 90 12.04 2.73 7.28
N PRO A 91 11.72 2.17 8.45
CA PRO A 91 11.93 0.75 8.70
C PRO A 91 11.02 -0.06 7.77
N SER A 92 11.62 -0.63 6.73
CA SER A 92 10.88 -1.50 5.80
C SER A 92 10.47 -2.83 6.42
N THR A 93 11.03 -3.22 7.57
CA THR A 93 11.04 -4.62 8.02
C THR A 93 9.78 -5.08 8.75
N GLN A 94 8.91 -4.17 9.20
CA GLN A 94 7.74 -4.50 10.02
C GLN A 94 6.47 -3.80 9.50
N TRP A 95 5.31 -4.40 9.76
CA TRP A 95 4.05 -3.69 9.62
C TRP A 95 4.00 -2.56 10.62
N GLY A 96 3.51 -1.40 10.21
CA GLY A 96 3.35 -0.27 11.10
C GLY A 96 3.20 1.03 10.36
N SER A 97 3.38 2.12 11.08
CA SER A 97 3.31 3.45 10.53
C SER A 97 4.48 4.32 10.96
N THR A 98 4.94 5.17 10.05
CA THR A 98 5.83 6.30 10.35
C THR A 98 4.96 7.55 10.53
N ASP A 99 5.10 8.21 11.68
CA ASP A 99 4.39 9.44 12.06
C ASP A 99 2.87 9.41 11.86
N GLU A 100 2.27 8.21 11.95
CA GLU A 100 0.84 7.94 11.68
C GLU A 100 0.36 8.27 10.24
N LYS A 101 1.25 8.77 9.38
CA LYS A 101 0.95 9.23 8.02
C LYS A 101 1.25 8.18 6.97
N ILE A 102 2.34 7.44 7.12
CA ILE A 102 2.80 6.45 6.15
C ILE A 102 2.60 5.08 6.73
N TRP A 103 1.82 4.24 6.08
CA TRP A 103 1.59 2.86 6.49
C TRP A 103 2.45 1.91 5.67
N TRP A 104 3.27 1.10 6.34
CA TRP A 104 4.27 0.26 5.71
C TRP A 104 3.79 -1.18 5.54
N ALA A 105 4.01 -1.72 4.34
CA ALA A 105 3.90 -3.14 4.06
C ALA A 105 4.98 -3.94 4.81
N PHE A 106 4.66 -5.17 5.17
CA PHE A 106 5.59 -6.06 5.87
C PHE A 106 6.64 -6.64 4.93
N ASP A 107 7.92 -6.43 5.27
CA ASP A 107 9.06 -6.89 4.47
C ASP A 107 10.04 -7.80 5.22
N SER A 108 9.73 -8.27 6.43
CA SER A 108 10.70 -9.03 7.26
C SER A 108 11.26 -10.29 6.59
N ARG A 109 10.54 -10.85 5.60
CA ARG A 109 10.97 -12.04 4.84
C ARG A 109 11.88 -11.69 3.66
N ARG A 110 12.43 -10.48 3.60
CA ARG A 110 13.39 -10.06 2.58
C ARG A 110 14.81 -10.30 3.09
N ASP A 111 15.57 -11.11 2.36
CA ASP A 111 16.99 -11.34 2.68
C ASP A 111 17.74 -9.99 2.67
N GLY A 112 18.35 -9.65 3.81
CA GLY A 112 18.97 -8.34 4.10
C GLY A 112 20.23 -8.00 3.32
N THR A 113 20.63 -8.83 2.36
CA THR A 113 21.85 -8.67 1.56
C THR A 113 21.64 -7.93 0.24
N LYS A 114 20.42 -7.46 -0.07
CA LYS A 114 20.12 -6.82 -1.36
C LYS A 114 19.77 -5.35 -1.21
N SER A 115 20.29 -4.54 -2.12
CA SER A 115 20.00 -3.11 -2.29
C SER A 115 18.50 -2.87 -2.47
N THR A 116 17.82 -2.57 -1.37
CA THR A 116 16.41 -2.25 -1.30
C THR A 116 16.21 -0.74 -1.34
N SER A 117 15.02 -0.32 -1.75
CA SER A 117 14.62 1.09 -1.67
C SER A 117 13.20 1.17 -1.14
N GLY A 118 12.94 2.18 -0.33
CA GLY A 118 11.63 2.53 0.16
C GLY A 118 10.88 3.29 -0.92
N VAL A 119 9.62 2.95 -1.08
CA VAL A 119 8.68 3.60 -1.98
C VAL A 119 7.50 4.07 -1.16
N VAL A 120 7.16 5.34 -1.31
CA VAL A 120 5.98 5.95 -0.70
C VAL A 120 5.06 6.45 -1.80
N ILE A 121 3.77 6.12 -1.71
CA ILE A 121 2.74 6.50 -2.67
C ILE A 121 1.73 7.42 -2.01
N LEU A 122 1.44 8.54 -2.67
CA LEU A 122 0.28 9.37 -2.38
C LEU A 122 -0.85 9.01 -3.34
N GLU A 123 -1.89 8.38 -2.79
CA GLU A 123 -3.19 8.21 -3.43
C GLU A 123 -4.19 9.14 -2.71
N PRO A 124 -4.64 10.26 -3.31
CA PRO A 124 -5.42 11.29 -2.60
C PRO A 124 -6.74 10.81 -1.99
N THR A 125 -7.28 9.70 -2.51
CA THR A 125 -8.51 9.07 -2.03
C THR A 125 -8.30 8.29 -0.72
N ARG A 126 -7.05 8.04 -0.32
CA ARG A 126 -6.70 7.35 0.92
C ARG A 126 -6.31 8.35 2.00
N PRO A 127 -6.69 8.08 3.27
CA PRO A 127 -6.32 8.95 4.38
C PRO A 127 -4.83 8.84 4.77
N GLN A 128 -4.15 7.77 4.37
CA GLN A 128 -2.73 7.55 4.65
C GLN A 128 -1.94 7.28 3.38
N LEU A 129 -0.64 7.62 3.42
CA LEU A 129 0.32 7.26 2.39
C LEU A 129 0.67 5.78 2.52
N ILE A 130 0.99 5.16 1.38
CA ILE A 130 1.35 3.75 1.32
C ILE A 130 2.86 3.64 1.19
N GLY A 131 3.51 3.01 2.16
CA GLY A 131 4.93 2.68 2.17
C GLY A 131 5.16 1.20 1.85
N PHE A 132 6.16 0.90 1.02
CA PHE A 132 6.65 -0.46 0.79
C PHE A 132 8.09 -0.45 0.29
N SER A 133 8.72 -1.61 0.20
CA SER A 133 10.09 -1.74 -0.30
C SER A 133 10.16 -2.48 -1.63
N VAL A 134 11.20 -2.18 -2.39
CA VAL A 134 11.45 -2.76 -3.73
C VAL A 134 12.89 -3.23 -3.86
N ARG A 135 13.12 -4.27 -4.67
CA ARG A 135 14.46 -4.71 -5.11
C ARG A 135 14.81 -4.10 -6.46
N LYS A 136 16.11 -4.10 -6.80
CA LYS A 136 16.61 -3.66 -8.11
C LYS A 136 16.02 -2.29 -8.51
N ARG A 137 16.24 -1.27 -7.66
CA ARG A 137 15.70 0.10 -7.80
C ARG A 137 15.68 0.60 -9.25
N GLN A 138 16.78 0.43 -9.99
CA GLN A 138 16.87 0.87 -11.40
C GLN A 138 15.84 0.21 -12.32
N ARG A 139 15.62 -1.11 -12.19
CA ARG A 139 14.60 -1.82 -12.97
C ARG A 139 13.20 -1.34 -12.61
N PHE A 140 12.92 -1.19 -11.31
CA PHE A 140 11.65 -0.66 -10.82
C PHE A 140 11.37 0.75 -11.36
N GLN A 141 12.37 1.64 -11.29
CA GLN A 141 12.29 2.99 -11.83
C GLN A 141 12.07 3.02 -13.34
N SER A 142 12.78 2.18 -14.09
CA SER A 142 12.65 2.12 -15.56
C SER A 142 11.22 1.72 -15.97
N VAL A 143 10.64 0.76 -15.27
CA VAL A 143 9.24 0.33 -15.50
C VAL A 143 8.27 1.46 -15.16
N LEU A 144 8.43 2.10 -13.99
CA LEU A 144 7.57 3.21 -13.61
C LEU A 144 7.65 4.40 -14.57
N GLN A 145 8.83 4.76 -15.05
CA GLN A 145 8.97 5.85 -16.03
C GLN A 145 8.20 5.57 -17.33
N ALA A 146 8.01 4.30 -17.70
CA ALA A 146 7.24 3.92 -18.87
C ALA A 146 5.72 4.02 -18.67
N VAL A 147 5.22 3.77 -17.46
CA VAL A 147 3.77 3.66 -17.17
C VAL A 147 3.18 4.80 -16.35
N ALA A 148 3.97 5.44 -15.49
CA ALA A 148 3.51 6.48 -14.60
C ALA A 148 3.19 7.77 -15.36
N ARG A 149 2.09 8.41 -14.95
CA ARG A 149 1.65 9.72 -15.47
C ARG A 149 1.59 10.77 -14.35
N PHE A 150 2.38 10.53 -13.30
CA PHE A 150 2.48 11.34 -12.09
C PHE A 150 3.95 11.60 -11.75
N PRO A 151 4.26 12.66 -10.98
CA PRO A 151 5.62 12.95 -10.58
C PRO A 151 6.22 11.86 -9.69
N ILE A 152 7.49 11.52 -9.99
CA ILE A 152 8.31 10.61 -9.19
C ILE A 152 9.47 11.42 -8.62
N HIS A 153 9.60 11.43 -7.30
CA HIS A 153 10.61 12.15 -6.55
C HIS A 153 11.58 11.19 -5.86
N PHE A 154 12.75 11.71 -5.44
CA PHE A 154 13.77 10.90 -4.76
C PHE A 154 14.02 11.29 -3.30
N THR A 155 13.22 12.24 -2.80
CA THR A 155 13.29 12.74 -1.43
C THR A 155 11.87 12.96 -0.94
N LEU A 156 11.49 12.32 0.17
CA LEU A 156 10.20 12.56 0.80
C LEU A 156 10.18 13.98 1.42
N PRO A 157 9.12 14.78 1.20
CA PRO A 157 8.97 16.09 1.82
C PRO A 157 8.90 15.99 3.35
N THR A 158 9.47 16.97 4.04
CA THR A 158 9.56 16.99 5.51
C THR A 158 8.21 17.02 6.22
N ASN A 159 7.14 17.47 5.55
CA ASN A 159 5.79 17.46 6.12
C ASN A 159 5.17 16.05 6.19
N TYR A 160 5.78 15.04 5.57
CA TYR A 160 5.40 13.64 5.70
C TYR A 160 6.33 12.83 6.61
N CYS A 161 7.38 13.49 7.13
CA CYS A 161 8.16 13.04 8.27
C CYS A 161 7.62 13.67 9.57
#